data_AF-A0AAU9QDW5-F1
#
_entry.id   AF-A0AAU9QDW5-F1
#
_cell.length_a   1.000
_cell.length_b   1.000
_cell.length_c   1.000
_cell.angle_alpha   90.00
_cell.angle_beta   90.00
_cell.angle_gamma   90.00
#
_symmetry.space_group_name_H-M   'P 1'
#
loop_
_entity.id
_entity.type
_entity.pdbx_description
1 polymer ?
#
loop_
_entity_poly.entity_id
_entity_poly.type
_entity_poly.pdbx_seq_one_letter_code
_entity_poly.pdbx_strand_id
1 'polypeptide(L)'
;MIKKLFAFVVLIAVIGAAGVFYVVSQTKQYVNSPILIEQPQLFTVENGTSFHRVMRDLVKDDIIEASDYIRLMPHLYPELLQVRAGTYQLEPKVSLYQTLEQLNTGKEHQFAITFVEGSRFSEWVEQLRAAPHVKHDLTGLSEKEMAEKLGIEREKLEGLFLAETYHYTAGASESQILERAHSKLNKILDEQWEARQDKLPLKDKYEALILASIIEKETAIDAERERVASVFVNRLNKRMRLQTDPTVIYGMGDAYDGNIRKKDLRTPTPYNTYTINGLPPTPIAMAGEASIEAALNPENSNYLYFVASGKGGHVFSKSLVEHNRAVRAYLRELRKNK
;
A
#
# COMPACT_ATOMS: atom_id res chain seq x y z
N MET A 1 65.61 -34.81 35.79
CA MET A 1 64.92 -34.95 34.49
C MET A 1 63.44 -34.54 34.57
N ILE A 2 62.68 -34.97 35.59
CA ILE A 2 61.25 -34.66 35.77
C ILE A 2 60.92 -33.16 35.75
N LYS A 3 61.68 -32.30 36.46
CA LYS A 3 61.46 -30.84 36.47
C LYS A 3 61.59 -30.18 35.09
N LYS A 4 62.53 -30.66 34.25
CA LYS A 4 62.73 -30.16 32.89
C LYS A 4 61.60 -30.62 31.95
N LEU A 5 61.12 -31.86 32.12
CA LEU A 5 59.98 -32.38 31.38
C LEU A 5 58.68 -31.64 31.75
N PHE A 6 58.46 -31.38 33.03
CA PHE A 6 57.31 -30.59 33.50
C PHE A 6 57.34 -29.16 32.95
N ALA A 7 58.49 -28.47 33.02
CA ALA A 7 58.64 -27.14 32.46
C ALA A 7 58.39 -27.10 30.94
N PHE A 8 58.82 -28.15 30.22
CA PHE A 8 58.56 -28.30 28.79
C PHE A 8 57.07 -28.50 28.47
N VAL A 9 56.37 -29.35 29.22
CA VAL A 9 54.91 -29.56 29.07
C VAL A 9 54.13 -28.27 29.38
N VAL A 10 54.50 -27.56 30.45
CA VAL A 10 53.89 -26.26 30.78
C VAL A 10 54.14 -25.23 29.69
N LEU A 11 55.35 -25.17 29.13
CA LEU A 11 55.67 -24.27 28.01
C LEU A 11 54.80 -24.58 26.78
N ILE A 12 54.64 -25.85 26.42
CA ILE A 12 53.74 -26.26 25.31
C ILE A 12 52.30 -25.86 25.60
N ALA A 13 51.82 -26.07 26.83
CA ALA A 13 50.46 -25.69 27.21
C ALA A 13 50.24 -24.17 27.12
N VAL A 14 51.22 -23.37 27.54
CA VAL A 14 51.17 -21.89 27.45
C VAL A 14 51.19 -21.44 25.99
N ILE A 15 52.05 -22.01 25.15
CA ILE A 15 52.10 -21.71 23.71
C ILE A 15 50.77 -22.10 23.04
N GLY A 16 50.22 -23.27 23.37
CA GLY A 16 48.92 -23.71 22.87
C GLY A 16 47.79 -22.77 23.28
N ALA A 17 47.74 -22.38 24.55
CA ALA A 17 46.75 -21.43 25.06
C ALA A 17 46.88 -20.04 24.41
N ALA A 18 48.11 -19.54 24.23
CA ALA A 18 48.37 -18.29 23.53
C ALA A 18 47.95 -18.35 22.05
N GLY A 19 48.19 -19.49 21.39
CA GLY A 19 47.75 -19.73 20.01
C GLY A 19 46.21 -19.74 19.89
N VAL A 20 45.53 -20.46 20.78
CA VAL A 20 44.05 -20.47 20.83
C VAL A 20 43.51 -19.07 21.11
N PHE A 21 44.06 -18.37 22.10
CA PHE A 21 43.68 -17.00 22.43
C PHE A 21 43.86 -16.05 21.24
N TYR A 22 44.99 -16.15 20.54
CA TYR A 22 45.25 -15.36 19.34
C TYR A 22 44.20 -15.64 18.25
N VAL A 23 43.93 -16.92 17.94
CA VAL A 23 42.94 -17.30 16.93
C VAL A 23 41.52 -16.84 17.29
N VAL A 24 41.12 -16.98 18.55
CA VAL A 24 39.82 -16.49 19.04
C VAL A 24 39.74 -14.96 18.96
N SER A 25 40.81 -14.26 19.34
CA SER A 25 40.89 -12.80 19.27
C SER A 25 40.81 -12.29 17.83
N GLN A 26 41.53 -12.91 16.90
CA GLN A 26 41.48 -12.55 15.48
C GLN A 26 40.12 -12.85 14.86
N THR A 27 39.49 -13.96 15.22
CA THR A 27 38.12 -14.27 14.77
C THR A 27 37.13 -13.23 15.29
N LYS A 28 37.26 -12.84 16.57
CA LYS A 28 36.43 -11.78 17.15
C LYS A 28 36.66 -10.44 16.45
N GLN A 29 37.91 -10.09 16.14
CA GLN A 29 38.21 -8.88 15.39
C GLN A 29 37.56 -8.91 14.01
N TYR A 30 37.72 -9.99 13.25
CA TYR A 30 37.13 -10.18 11.93
C TYR A 30 35.59 -10.06 11.95
N VAL A 31 34.94 -10.74 12.90
CA VAL A 31 33.47 -10.69 13.05
C VAL A 31 32.97 -9.29 13.44
N ASN A 32 33.77 -8.50 14.16
CA ASN A 32 33.41 -7.14 14.54
C ASN A 32 33.93 -6.06 13.57
N SER A 33 34.68 -6.43 12.53
CA SER A 33 35.12 -5.51 11.49
C SER A 33 33.93 -5.02 10.67
N PRO A 34 33.96 -3.75 10.20
CA PRO A 34 32.93 -3.23 9.31
C PRO A 34 32.92 -4.01 8.00
N ILE A 35 31.73 -4.21 7.43
CA ILE A 35 31.57 -4.69 6.06
C ILE A 35 32.13 -3.65 5.06
N LEU A 36 32.48 -4.12 3.86
CA LEU A 36 33.23 -3.36 2.85
C LEU A 36 32.37 -2.38 2.03
N ILE A 37 31.04 -2.41 2.18
CA ILE A 37 30.15 -1.58 1.37
C ILE A 37 30.25 -0.10 1.76
N GLU A 38 30.25 0.78 0.76
CA GLU A 38 30.29 2.24 0.95
C GLU A 38 28.91 2.90 0.95
N GLN A 39 27.92 2.23 0.37
CA GLN A 39 26.53 2.69 0.26
C GLN A 39 25.57 1.55 0.63
N PRO A 40 24.31 1.87 1.01
CA PRO A 40 23.33 0.83 1.29
C PRO A 40 23.16 -0.11 0.09
N GLN A 41 23.21 -1.42 0.35
CA GLN A 41 23.12 -2.45 -0.69
C GLN A 41 22.12 -3.52 -0.28
N LEU A 42 21.31 -4.00 -1.24
CA LEU A 42 20.43 -5.13 -1.03
C LEU A 42 21.22 -6.45 -1.14
N PHE A 43 21.00 -7.32 -0.17
CA PHE A 43 21.54 -8.68 -0.14
C PHE A 43 20.40 -9.69 0.05
N THR A 44 20.30 -10.65 -0.86
CA THR A 44 19.22 -11.64 -0.87
C THR A 44 19.73 -13.01 -0.46
N VAL A 45 19.10 -13.61 0.53
CA VAL A 45 19.31 -15.01 0.93
C VAL A 45 18.18 -15.86 0.37
N GLU A 46 18.51 -16.80 -0.50
CA GLU A 46 17.54 -17.74 -1.05
C GLU A 46 17.08 -18.77 -0.01
N ASN A 47 15.87 -19.30 -0.17
CA ASN A 47 15.34 -20.37 0.67
C ASN A 47 16.24 -21.62 0.64
N GLY A 48 16.57 -22.14 1.83
CA GLY A 48 17.43 -23.32 1.97
C GLY A 48 18.93 -23.06 1.84
N THR A 49 19.35 -21.79 1.73
CA THR A 49 20.77 -21.40 1.72
C THR A 49 21.45 -21.73 3.05
N SER A 50 22.58 -22.43 3.00
CA SER A 50 23.37 -22.75 4.20
C SER A 50 24.24 -21.57 4.62
N PHE A 51 24.58 -21.47 5.92
CA PHE A 51 25.50 -20.44 6.43
C PHE A 51 26.80 -20.33 5.62
N HIS A 52 27.40 -21.46 5.24
CA HIS A 52 28.60 -21.48 4.41
C HIS A 52 28.39 -20.90 3.01
N ARG A 53 27.18 -21.03 2.44
CA ARG A 53 26.82 -20.39 1.18
C ARG A 53 26.62 -18.89 1.38
N VAL A 54 25.88 -18.46 2.42
CA VAL A 54 25.74 -17.03 2.78
C VAL A 54 27.09 -16.35 2.90
N MET A 55 28.03 -16.93 3.66
CA MET A 55 29.37 -16.35 3.83
C MET A 55 30.15 -16.27 2.51
N ARG A 56 29.97 -17.24 1.62
CA ARG A 56 30.58 -17.22 0.29
C ARG A 56 29.98 -16.14 -0.60
N ASP A 57 28.66 -15.96 -0.54
CA ASP A 57 27.96 -14.95 -1.31
C ASP A 57 28.33 -13.54 -0.81
N LEU A 58 28.45 -13.33 0.51
CA LEU A 58 28.98 -12.08 1.08
C LEU A 58 30.41 -11.77 0.61
N VAL A 59 31.27 -12.78 0.48
CA VAL A 59 32.63 -12.58 -0.07
C VAL A 59 32.58 -12.29 -1.57
N LYS A 60 31.74 -13.02 -2.31
CA LYS A 60 31.60 -12.89 -3.77
C LYS A 60 31.05 -11.53 -4.19
N ASP A 61 30.13 -10.98 -3.40
CA ASP A 61 29.51 -9.68 -3.64
C ASP A 61 30.35 -8.53 -3.07
N ASP A 62 31.61 -8.80 -2.69
CA ASP A 62 32.55 -7.85 -2.09
C ASP A 62 32.00 -7.13 -0.84
N ILE A 63 31.12 -7.78 -0.08
CA ILE A 63 30.55 -7.26 1.17
C ILE A 63 31.51 -7.50 2.34
N ILE A 64 32.28 -8.59 2.31
CA ILE A 64 33.32 -8.90 3.31
C ILE A 64 34.59 -9.45 2.67
N GLU A 65 35.72 -9.33 3.36
CA GLU A 65 36.98 -9.95 2.93
C GLU A 65 36.95 -11.47 3.13
N ALA A 66 37.54 -12.22 2.20
CA ALA A 66 37.74 -13.65 2.39
C ALA A 66 38.70 -13.91 3.58
N SER A 67 38.30 -14.80 4.50
CA SER A 67 39.10 -15.11 5.68
C SER A 67 38.93 -16.56 6.15
N ASP A 68 40.02 -17.17 6.63
CA ASP A 68 39.99 -18.50 7.24
C ASP A 68 39.19 -18.53 8.56
N TYR A 69 39.02 -17.37 9.21
CA TYR A 69 38.26 -17.26 10.45
C TYR A 69 36.76 -17.57 10.28
N ILE A 70 36.23 -17.51 9.06
CA ILE A 70 34.85 -17.91 8.74
C ILE A 70 34.58 -19.35 9.20
N ARG A 71 35.56 -20.25 9.05
CA ARG A 71 35.43 -21.68 9.42
C ARG A 71 35.29 -21.89 10.93
N LEU A 72 35.73 -20.92 11.73
CA LEU A 72 35.68 -20.98 13.19
C LEU A 72 34.38 -20.38 13.75
N MET A 73 33.66 -19.57 12.96
CA MET A 73 32.43 -18.91 13.38
C MET A 73 31.36 -19.89 13.90
N PRO A 74 31.11 -21.07 13.29
CA PRO A 74 30.11 -22.00 13.82
C PRO A 74 30.38 -22.50 15.25
N HIS A 75 31.64 -22.46 15.70
CA HIS A 75 32.01 -22.90 17.04
C HIS A 75 32.03 -21.75 18.04
N LEU A 76 32.37 -20.53 17.61
CA LEU A 76 32.51 -19.35 18.48
C LEU A 76 31.25 -18.48 18.55
N TYR A 77 30.42 -18.51 17.50
CA TYR A 77 29.20 -17.72 17.34
C TYR A 77 28.04 -18.60 16.81
N PRO A 78 27.67 -19.71 17.49
CA PRO A 78 26.61 -20.61 17.04
C PRO A 78 25.25 -19.90 16.89
N GLU A 79 25.02 -18.81 17.62
CA GLU A 79 23.83 -17.98 17.54
C GLU A 79 23.65 -17.29 16.18
N LEU A 80 24.73 -17.02 15.44
CA LEU A 80 24.69 -16.33 14.14
C LEU A 80 24.44 -17.26 12.94
N LEU A 81 24.35 -18.58 13.18
CA LEU A 81 24.24 -19.58 12.11
C LEU A 81 22.86 -19.66 11.47
N GLN A 82 21.81 -19.23 12.19
CA GLN A 82 20.41 -19.36 11.76
C GLN A 82 19.99 -18.22 10.83
N VAL A 83 20.72 -18.05 9.72
CA VAL A 83 20.38 -17.04 8.71
C VAL A 83 19.05 -17.40 8.05
N ARG A 84 18.13 -16.44 8.02
CA ARG A 84 16.82 -16.60 7.38
C ARG A 84 16.88 -16.18 5.92
N ALA A 85 16.01 -16.78 5.11
CA ALA A 85 15.80 -16.36 3.74
C ALA A 85 15.07 -15.01 3.72
N GLY A 86 15.38 -14.19 2.72
CA GLY A 86 14.81 -12.87 2.58
C GLY A 86 15.75 -11.89 1.91
N THR A 87 15.26 -10.68 1.63
CA THR A 87 16.10 -9.59 1.11
C THR A 87 16.32 -8.55 2.19
N TYR A 88 17.58 -8.21 2.43
CA TYR A 88 18.02 -7.32 3.50
C TYR A 88 18.74 -6.12 2.91
N GLN A 89 18.49 -4.94 3.45
CA GLN A 89 19.31 -3.78 3.17
C GLN A 89 20.45 -3.75 4.19
N LEU A 90 21.68 -3.89 3.69
CA LEU A 90 22.89 -3.77 4.47
C LEU A 90 23.33 -2.31 4.46
N GLU A 91 23.61 -1.77 5.64
CA GLU A 91 24.06 -0.39 5.81
C GLU A 91 25.60 -0.33 5.87
N PRO A 92 26.24 0.71 5.31
CA PRO A 92 27.68 0.85 5.41
C PRO A 92 28.12 1.01 6.87
N LYS A 93 29.35 0.58 7.18
CA LYS A 93 29.99 0.68 8.51
C LYS A 93 29.37 -0.19 9.61
N VAL A 94 28.37 -1.02 9.33
CA VAL A 94 27.94 -2.08 10.26
C VAL A 94 28.93 -3.22 10.28
N SER A 95 29.04 -3.95 11.39
CA SER A 95 29.94 -5.10 11.45
C SER A 95 29.36 -6.34 10.78
N LEU A 96 30.22 -7.32 10.46
CA LEU A 96 29.76 -8.64 10.04
C LEU A 96 28.85 -9.30 11.09
N TYR A 97 29.14 -9.11 12.38
CA TYR A 97 28.25 -9.55 13.47
C TYR A 97 26.84 -9.00 13.32
N GLN A 98 26.71 -7.67 13.17
CA GLN A 98 25.42 -7.00 13.04
C GLN A 98 24.69 -7.41 11.75
N THR A 99 25.43 -7.60 10.66
CA THR A 99 24.90 -8.12 9.39
C THR A 99 24.29 -9.51 9.58
N LEU A 100 25.03 -10.44 10.17
CA LEU A 100 24.55 -11.80 10.44
C LEU A 100 23.43 -11.84 11.47
N GLU A 101 23.45 -10.95 12.46
CA GLU A 101 22.35 -10.77 13.41
C GLU A 101 21.07 -10.31 12.70
N GLN A 102 21.15 -9.33 11.80
CA GLN A 102 20.01 -8.87 10.99
C GLN A 102 19.43 -10.02 10.14
N LEU A 103 20.30 -10.74 9.44
CA LEU A 103 19.99 -11.94 8.67
C LEU A 103 19.28 -13.02 9.51
N ASN A 104 19.75 -13.24 10.74
CA ASN A 104 19.17 -14.19 11.68
C ASN A 104 17.79 -13.76 12.21
N THR A 105 17.59 -12.46 12.49
CA THR A 105 16.28 -11.97 12.95
C THR A 105 15.18 -12.10 11.88
N GLY A 106 15.54 -12.17 10.60
CA GLY A 106 14.57 -12.20 9.50
C GLY A 106 13.89 -10.86 9.23
N LYS A 107 14.48 -9.76 9.70
CA LYS A 107 13.98 -8.40 9.42
C LYS A 107 14.34 -8.01 8.00
N GLU A 108 13.55 -8.49 7.05
CA GLU A 108 13.67 -8.14 5.64
C GLU A 108 13.43 -6.65 5.39
N HIS A 109 14.09 -6.13 4.36
CA HIS A 109 13.82 -4.78 3.85
C HIS A 109 12.38 -4.72 3.30
N GLN A 110 11.66 -3.68 3.72
CA GLN A 110 10.31 -3.41 3.26
C GLN A 110 10.34 -2.30 2.22
N PHE A 111 9.85 -2.62 1.03
CA PHE A 111 9.43 -1.63 0.05
C PHE A 111 8.04 -1.12 0.40
N ALA A 112 7.68 0.03 -0.12
CA ALA A 112 6.35 0.62 0.04
C ALA A 112 5.77 0.95 -1.34
N ILE A 113 4.49 0.66 -1.52
CA ILE A 113 3.68 1.12 -2.64
C ILE A 113 2.48 1.89 -2.08
N THR A 114 2.33 3.15 -2.49
CA THR A 114 1.24 4.02 -2.06
C THR A 114 0.19 4.10 -3.16
N PHE A 115 -0.98 3.55 -2.90
CA PHE A 115 -2.11 3.69 -3.77
C PHE A 115 -2.97 4.88 -3.35
N VAL A 116 -3.14 5.83 -4.27
CA VAL A 116 -3.79 7.13 -4.00
C VAL A 116 -5.31 6.98 -4.03
N GLU A 117 -5.99 7.58 -3.05
CA GLU A 117 -7.47 7.65 -3.02
C GLU A 117 -8.02 8.34 -4.28
N GLY A 118 -9.18 7.88 -4.76
CA GLY A 118 -9.83 8.41 -5.95
C GLY A 118 -9.18 8.04 -7.28
N SER A 119 -8.15 7.19 -7.28
CA SER A 119 -7.56 6.61 -8.51
C SER A 119 -8.36 5.40 -8.99
N ARG A 120 -8.24 5.09 -10.28
CA ARG A 120 -8.86 3.92 -10.92
C ARG A 120 -8.00 2.67 -10.74
N PHE A 121 -8.63 1.51 -10.80
CA PHE A 121 -7.93 0.22 -10.80
C PHE A 121 -6.87 0.11 -11.90
N SER A 122 -7.14 0.67 -13.08
CA SER A 122 -6.15 0.69 -14.17
C SER A 122 -4.85 1.41 -13.79
N GLU A 123 -4.93 2.48 -12.99
CA GLU A 123 -3.76 3.21 -12.51
C GLU A 123 -2.97 2.37 -11.51
N TRP A 124 -3.65 1.60 -10.66
CA TRP A 124 -3.01 0.68 -9.72
C TRP A 124 -2.27 -0.44 -10.44
N VAL A 125 -2.85 -0.98 -11.51
CA VAL A 125 -2.20 -2.02 -12.32
C VAL A 125 -0.89 -1.48 -12.90
N GLU A 126 -0.85 -0.25 -13.42
CA GLU A 126 0.40 0.35 -13.90
C GLU A 126 1.41 0.61 -12.76
N GLN A 127 0.94 1.04 -11.59
CA GLN A 127 1.81 1.22 -10.41
C GLN A 127 2.42 -0.11 -9.95
N LEU A 128 1.63 -1.18 -9.92
CA LEU A 128 2.08 -2.54 -9.58
C LEU A 128 3.12 -3.06 -10.57
N ARG A 129 2.91 -2.83 -11.88
CA ARG A 129 3.88 -3.19 -12.93
C ARG A 129 5.21 -2.42 -12.79
N ALA A 130 5.15 -1.17 -12.34
CA ALA A 130 6.34 -0.34 -12.13
C ALA A 130 7.03 -0.59 -10.78
N ALA A 131 6.41 -1.35 -9.88
CA ALA A 131 6.90 -1.53 -8.51
C ALA A 131 8.19 -2.38 -8.47
N PRO A 132 9.24 -1.93 -7.76
CA PRO A 132 10.51 -2.64 -7.72
C PRO A 132 10.37 -3.97 -6.97
N HIS A 133 11.03 -5.01 -7.49
CA HIS A 133 11.11 -6.35 -6.89
C HIS A 133 9.76 -7.05 -6.64
N VAL A 134 8.69 -6.63 -7.30
CA VAL A 134 7.39 -7.33 -7.27
C VAL A 134 7.37 -8.42 -8.35
N LYS A 135 6.77 -9.58 -8.03
CA LYS A 135 6.50 -10.63 -9.02
C LYS A 135 5.20 -10.31 -9.75
N HIS A 136 5.30 -10.14 -11.07
CA HIS A 136 4.18 -9.80 -11.93
C HIS A 136 3.34 -11.03 -12.31
N ASP A 137 2.50 -11.48 -11.40
CA ASP A 137 1.67 -12.66 -11.56
C ASP A 137 0.23 -12.38 -12.02
N LEU A 138 -0.12 -11.10 -12.21
CA LEU A 138 -1.39 -10.65 -12.80
C LEU A 138 -1.21 -10.05 -14.19
N THR A 139 0.03 -9.77 -14.61
CA THR A 139 0.31 -9.20 -15.93
C THR A 139 -0.20 -10.11 -17.06
N GLY A 140 -0.97 -9.53 -17.98
CA GLY A 140 -1.57 -10.22 -19.12
C GLY A 140 -2.93 -10.87 -18.85
N LEU A 141 -3.38 -10.90 -17.59
CA LEU A 141 -4.72 -11.38 -17.25
C LEU A 141 -5.77 -10.30 -17.55
N SER A 142 -6.97 -10.75 -17.94
CA SER A 142 -8.17 -9.91 -17.94
C SER A 142 -8.62 -9.62 -16.50
N GLU A 143 -9.42 -8.57 -16.32
CA GLU A 143 -9.95 -8.19 -15.00
C GLU A 143 -10.75 -9.33 -14.34
N LYS A 144 -11.45 -10.14 -15.15
CA LYS A 144 -12.16 -11.32 -14.67
C LYS A 144 -11.21 -12.42 -14.18
N GLU A 145 -10.16 -12.73 -14.93
CA GLU A 145 -9.14 -13.71 -14.52
C GLU A 145 -8.38 -13.25 -13.27
N MET A 146 -8.13 -11.93 -13.13
CA MET A 146 -7.59 -11.36 -11.91
C MET A 146 -8.55 -11.57 -10.73
N ALA A 147 -9.84 -11.28 -10.91
CA ALA A 147 -10.84 -11.49 -9.86
C ALA A 147 -10.92 -12.96 -9.42
N GLU A 148 -10.95 -13.90 -10.37
CA GLU A 148 -10.94 -15.34 -10.09
C GLU A 148 -9.69 -15.75 -9.29
N LYS A 149 -8.51 -15.25 -9.69
CA LYS A 149 -7.25 -15.52 -8.99
C LYS A 149 -7.21 -14.95 -7.58
N LEU A 150 -7.81 -13.79 -7.35
CA LEU A 150 -7.92 -13.13 -6.04
C LEU A 150 -9.06 -13.69 -5.17
N GLY A 151 -9.87 -14.62 -5.69
CA GLY A 151 -11.04 -15.15 -4.99
C GLY A 151 -12.19 -14.14 -4.85
N ILE A 152 -12.28 -13.17 -5.77
CA ILE A 152 -13.28 -12.10 -5.76
C ILE A 152 -14.43 -12.50 -6.70
N GLU A 153 -15.66 -12.53 -6.18
CA GLU A 153 -16.85 -12.96 -6.93
C GLU A 153 -17.31 -11.97 -8.01
N ARG A 154 -16.77 -10.74 -8.02
CA ARG A 154 -17.19 -9.67 -8.93
C ARG A 154 -16.26 -9.62 -10.15
N GLU A 155 -16.86 -9.50 -11.33
CA GLU A 155 -16.11 -9.41 -12.59
C GLU A 155 -15.36 -8.07 -12.76
N LYS A 156 -15.79 -7.03 -12.03
CA LYS A 156 -15.16 -5.71 -12.00
C LYS A 156 -14.49 -5.48 -10.66
N LEU A 157 -13.20 -5.15 -10.72
CA LEU A 157 -12.32 -4.91 -9.59
C LEU A 157 -12.28 -3.44 -9.15
N GLU A 158 -12.86 -2.53 -9.93
CA GLU A 158 -12.96 -1.11 -9.58
C GLU A 158 -13.62 -0.91 -8.21
N GLY A 159 -12.93 -0.18 -7.32
CA GLY A 159 -13.34 0.09 -5.94
C GLY A 159 -13.13 -1.06 -4.96
N LEU A 160 -12.70 -2.26 -5.37
CA LEU A 160 -12.61 -3.44 -4.50
C LEU A 160 -11.32 -3.54 -3.67
N PHE A 161 -10.52 -2.48 -3.61
CA PHE A 161 -9.31 -2.42 -2.81
C PHE A 161 -9.26 -1.10 -2.02
N LEU A 162 -8.80 -1.17 -0.78
CA LEU A 162 -8.67 0.01 0.07
C LEU A 162 -7.44 0.83 -0.37
N ALA A 163 -7.62 2.11 -0.68
CA ALA A 163 -6.51 2.98 -1.06
C ALA A 163 -5.65 3.35 0.16
N GLU A 164 -4.43 2.82 0.24
CA GLU A 164 -3.48 3.05 1.33
C GLU A 164 -2.02 2.83 0.86
N THR A 165 -1.07 3.00 1.78
CA THR A 165 0.30 2.52 1.60
C THR A 165 0.46 1.08 2.08
N TYR A 166 0.93 0.21 1.18
CA TYR A 166 1.20 -1.20 1.45
C TYR A 166 2.70 -1.46 1.45
N HIS A 167 3.17 -2.11 2.51
CA HIS A 167 4.56 -2.54 2.63
C HIS A 167 4.72 -3.96 2.10
N TYR A 168 5.81 -4.26 1.42
CA TYR A 168 6.07 -5.58 0.86
C TYR A 168 7.58 -5.90 0.83
N THR A 169 7.92 -7.18 0.85
CA THR A 169 9.31 -7.65 0.69
C THR A 169 9.60 -7.99 -0.76
N ALA A 170 10.89 -8.00 -1.12
CA ALA A 170 11.29 -8.43 -2.46
C ALA A 170 10.76 -9.85 -2.77
N GLY A 171 10.18 -10.01 -3.95
CA GLY A 171 9.60 -11.27 -4.40
C GLY A 171 8.15 -11.52 -3.97
N ALA A 172 7.52 -10.56 -3.28
CA ALA A 172 6.06 -10.53 -3.11
C ALA A 172 5.36 -10.42 -4.47
N SER A 173 4.20 -11.05 -4.63
CA SER A 173 3.42 -10.99 -5.87
C SER A 173 2.42 -9.83 -5.90
N GLU A 174 2.02 -9.42 -7.11
CA GLU A 174 0.95 -8.43 -7.30
C GLU A 174 -0.35 -8.91 -6.61
N SER A 175 -0.67 -10.18 -6.77
CA SER A 175 -1.82 -10.82 -6.11
C SER A 175 -1.78 -10.68 -4.58
N GLN A 176 -0.64 -10.94 -3.93
CA GLN A 176 -0.50 -10.82 -2.47
C GLN A 176 -0.69 -9.38 -1.97
N ILE A 177 -0.28 -8.38 -2.76
CA ILE A 177 -0.50 -6.97 -2.41
C ILE A 177 -2.00 -6.66 -2.50
N LEU A 178 -2.66 -7.05 -3.59
CA LEU A 178 -4.09 -6.81 -3.81
C LEU A 178 -4.99 -7.60 -2.84
N GLU A 179 -4.65 -8.85 -2.50
CA GLU A 179 -5.37 -9.66 -1.50
C GLU A 179 -5.37 -8.97 -0.13
N ARG A 180 -4.23 -8.41 0.28
CA ARG A 180 -4.14 -7.63 1.53
C ARG A 180 -4.98 -6.37 1.45
N ALA A 181 -5.00 -5.69 0.30
CA ALA A 181 -5.80 -4.49 0.10
C ALA A 181 -7.31 -4.80 0.13
N HIS A 182 -7.72 -5.91 -0.49
CA HIS A 182 -9.10 -6.39 -0.51
C HIS A 182 -9.55 -6.83 0.90
N SER A 183 -8.71 -7.59 1.61
CA SER A 183 -8.99 -8.03 2.97
C SER A 183 -9.15 -6.85 3.94
N LYS A 184 -8.28 -5.83 3.85
CA LYS A 184 -8.41 -4.60 4.63
C LYS A 184 -9.71 -3.85 4.30
N LEU A 185 -10.04 -3.71 3.02
CA LEU A 185 -11.30 -3.08 2.60
C LEU A 185 -12.50 -3.79 3.23
N ASN A 186 -12.58 -5.12 3.09
CA ASN A 186 -13.69 -5.89 3.61
C ASN A 186 -13.81 -5.76 5.13
N LYS A 187 -12.68 -5.75 5.85
CA LYS A 187 -12.68 -5.52 7.30
C LYS A 187 -13.29 -4.16 7.67
N ILE A 188 -12.82 -3.07 7.04
CA ILE A 188 -13.34 -1.72 7.30
C ILE A 188 -14.81 -1.64 6.92
N LEU A 189 -15.18 -2.21 5.77
CA LEU A 189 -16.55 -2.20 5.27
C LEU A 189 -17.48 -3.00 6.19
N ASP A 190 -17.02 -4.10 6.76
CA ASP A 190 -17.76 -4.88 7.76
C ASP A 190 -17.95 -4.07 9.05
N GLU A 191 -16.90 -3.49 9.58
CA GLU A 191 -16.93 -2.66 10.80
C GLU A 191 -17.85 -1.46 10.65
N GLN A 192 -17.69 -0.69 9.56
CA GLN A 192 -18.50 0.49 9.28
C GLN A 192 -19.94 0.14 8.93
N TRP A 193 -20.18 -0.99 8.26
CA TRP A 193 -21.54 -1.43 7.98
C TRP A 193 -22.28 -1.76 9.26
N GLU A 194 -21.68 -2.48 10.20
CA GLU A 194 -22.33 -2.77 11.49
C GLU A 194 -22.61 -1.50 12.30
N ALA A 195 -21.73 -0.49 12.22
CA ALA A 195 -21.88 0.79 12.90
C ALA A 195 -22.73 1.83 12.14
N ARG A 196 -23.24 1.50 10.96
CA ARG A 196 -23.89 2.46 10.04
C ARG A 196 -25.12 3.14 10.64
N GLN A 197 -25.40 4.34 10.16
CA GLN A 197 -26.63 5.05 10.51
C GLN A 197 -27.89 4.29 10.06
N ASP A 198 -28.95 4.38 10.87
CA ASP A 198 -30.26 3.82 10.53
C ASP A 198 -30.88 4.42 9.26
N LYS A 199 -31.66 3.59 8.54
CA LYS A 199 -32.49 3.98 7.38
C LYS A 199 -31.70 4.57 6.19
N LEU A 200 -30.46 4.14 5.99
CA LEU A 200 -29.74 4.43 4.75
C LEU A 200 -30.45 3.79 3.55
N PRO A 201 -30.52 4.48 2.39
CA PRO A 201 -31.08 3.97 1.14
C PRO A 201 -30.08 3.06 0.40
N LEU A 202 -29.34 2.23 1.14
CA LEU A 202 -28.31 1.32 0.64
C LEU A 202 -28.72 -0.12 1.00
N LYS A 203 -28.72 -1.02 0.03
CA LYS A 203 -29.16 -2.40 0.21
C LYS A 203 -28.09 -3.29 0.84
N ASP A 204 -26.84 -3.04 0.49
CA ASP A 204 -25.71 -3.86 0.91
C ASP A 204 -24.41 -3.03 0.97
N LYS A 205 -23.36 -3.69 1.47
CA LYS A 205 -22.00 -3.16 1.59
C LYS A 205 -21.42 -2.70 0.24
N TYR A 206 -21.83 -3.33 -0.87
CA TYR A 206 -21.34 -2.95 -2.18
C TYR A 206 -21.96 -1.63 -2.64
N GLU A 207 -23.26 -1.40 -2.42
CA GLU A 207 -23.88 -0.09 -2.66
C GLU A 207 -23.24 1.03 -1.81
N ALA A 208 -22.81 0.73 -0.58
CA ALA A 208 -22.04 1.68 0.23
C ALA A 208 -20.69 2.04 -0.41
N LEU A 209 -19.98 1.05 -0.95
CA LEU A 209 -18.72 1.24 -1.64
C LEU A 209 -18.88 2.05 -2.94
N ILE A 210 -19.97 1.81 -3.68
CA ILE A 210 -20.31 2.62 -4.86
C ILE A 210 -20.49 4.09 -4.46
N LEU A 211 -21.27 4.36 -3.41
CA LEU A 211 -21.48 5.71 -2.91
C LEU A 211 -20.17 6.33 -2.40
N ALA A 212 -19.35 5.59 -1.67
CA ALA A 212 -18.05 6.03 -1.19
C ALA A 212 -17.14 6.48 -2.35
N SER A 213 -17.09 5.72 -3.45
CA SER A 213 -16.30 6.10 -4.63
C SER A 213 -16.79 7.39 -5.30
N ILE A 214 -18.10 7.67 -5.23
CA ILE A 214 -18.67 8.94 -5.74
C ILE A 214 -18.26 10.10 -4.83
N ILE A 215 -18.38 9.92 -3.51
CA ILE A 215 -18.01 10.93 -2.51
C ILE A 215 -16.52 11.28 -2.63
N GLU A 216 -15.66 10.26 -2.76
CA GLU A 216 -14.21 10.39 -2.94
C GLU A 216 -13.87 11.29 -4.13
N LYS A 217 -14.53 11.08 -5.27
CA LYS A 217 -14.29 11.88 -6.48
C LYS A 217 -14.88 13.28 -6.41
N GLU A 218 -15.81 13.54 -5.50
CA GLU A 218 -16.52 14.81 -5.41
C GLU A 218 -15.83 15.82 -4.49
N THR A 219 -15.21 15.37 -3.40
CA THR A 219 -14.55 16.29 -2.45
C THR A 219 -13.24 15.74 -1.91
N ALA A 220 -12.20 16.57 -2.02
CA ALA A 220 -10.93 16.37 -1.33
C ALA A 220 -10.87 17.08 0.03
N ILE A 221 -11.97 17.74 0.45
CA ILE A 221 -12.03 18.48 1.72
C ILE A 221 -12.69 17.60 2.77
N ASP A 222 -11.90 17.16 3.74
CA ASP A 222 -12.35 16.24 4.79
C ASP A 222 -13.56 16.76 5.55
N ALA A 223 -13.52 18.04 5.94
CA ALA A 223 -14.58 18.69 6.71
C ALA A 223 -15.92 18.81 5.97
N GLU A 224 -15.96 18.60 4.65
CA GLU A 224 -17.18 18.65 3.85
C GLU A 224 -17.70 17.26 3.46
N ARG A 225 -16.91 16.20 3.67
CA ARG A 225 -17.18 14.85 3.15
C ARG A 225 -18.49 14.28 3.65
N GLU A 226 -18.73 14.30 4.97
CA GLU A 226 -20.00 13.87 5.57
C GLU A 226 -21.21 14.65 5.04
N ARG A 227 -21.02 15.94 4.75
CA ARG A 227 -22.09 16.80 4.21
C ARG A 227 -22.36 16.50 2.74
N VAL A 228 -21.34 16.26 1.93
CA VAL A 228 -21.48 15.77 0.55
C VAL A 228 -22.21 14.43 0.53
N ALA A 229 -21.81 13.49 1.40
CA ALA A 229 -22.49 12.22 1.57
C ALA A 229 -23.98 12.41 1.91
N SER A 230 -24.30 13.33 2.83
CA SER A 230 -25.69 13.64 3.20
C SER A 230 -26.54 14.08 2.00
N VAL A 231 -25.98 14.84 1.04
CA VAL A 231 -26.71 15.26 -0.16
C VAL A 231 -27.06 14.06 -1.04
N PHE A 232 -26.11 13.15 -1.27
CA PHE A 232 -26.37 11.95 -2.08
C PHE A 232 -27.37 11.00 -1.40
N VAL A 233 -27.21 10.75 -0.10
CA VAL A 233 -28.15 9.93 0.68
C VAL A 233 -29.55 10.54 0.67
N ASN A 234 -29.68 11.85 0.86
CA ASN A 234 -30.98 12.55 0.80
C ASN A 234 -31.62 12.46 -0.59
N ARG A 235 -30.82 12.57 -1.65
CA ARG A 235 -31.31 12.40 -3.04
C ARG A 235 -31.81 10.98 -3.28
N LEU A 236 -31.06 9.96 -2.87
CA LEU A 236 -31.48 8.55 -2.98
C LEU A 236 -32.80 8.30 -2.25
N ASN A 237 -32.94 8.77 -1.01
CA ASN A 237 -34.17 8.67 -0.24
C ASN A 237 -35.37 9.34 -0.93
N LYS A 238 -35.15 10.46 -1.63
CA LYS A 238 -36.18 11.18 -2.40
C LYS A 238 -36.36 10.66 -3.83
N ARG A 239 -35.66 9.59 -4.23
CA ARG A 239 -35.64 9.08 -5.61
C ARG A 239 -35.24 10.14 -6.63
N MET A 240 -34.39 11.08 -6.21
CA MET A 240 -33.77 12.08 -7.07
C MET A 240 -32.50 11.49 -7.70
N ARG A 241 -32.22 11.87 -8.94
CA ARG A 241 -30.96 11.50 -9.61
C ARG A 241 -29.76 12.12 -8.89
N LEU A 242 -28.63 11.41 -8.85
CA LEU A 242 -27.42 11.89 -8.16
C LEU A 242 -26.80 13.08 -8.88
N GLN A 243 -26.73 13.03 -10.22
CA GLN A 243 -26.22 14.12 -11.08
C GLN A 243 -24.82 14.60 -10.66
N THR A 244 -23.87 13.68 -10.62
CA THR A 244 -22.47 13.93 -10.28
C THR A 244 -21.61 13.73 -11.53
N ASP A 245 -20.73 14.68 -11.79
CA ASP A 245 -19.85 14.72 -12.97
C ASP A 245 -18.84 13.57 -13.01
N PRO A 246 -18.19 13.18 -11.89
CA PRO A 246 -17.33 11.99 -11.82
C PRO A 246 -17.90 10.72 -12.45
N THR A 247 -19.19 10.43 -12.27
CA THR A 247 -19.77 9.20 -12.83
C THR A 247 -19.98 9.30 -14.34
N VAL A 248 -20.19 10.51 -14.87
CA VAL A 248 -20.21 10.75 -16.33
C VAL A 248 -18.82 10.56 -16.90
N ILE A 249 -17.79 11.15 -16.27
CA ILE A 249 -16.39 10.99 -16.68
C ILE A 249 -15.98 9.52 -16.69
N TYR A 250 -16.35 8.78 -15.65
CA TYR A 250 -16.09 7.33 -15.60
C TYR A 250 -16.81 6.58 -16.73
N GLY A 251 -18.09 6.86 -16.94
CA GLY A 251 -18.88 6.25 -18.02
C GLY A 251 -18.44 6.60 -19.44
N MET A 252 -17.71 7.71 -19.63
CA MET A 252 -17.11 8.09 -20.91
C MET A 252 -15.82 7.29 -21.22
N GLY A 253 -15.14 6.74 -20.20
CA GLY A 253 -13.87 6.05 -20.37
C GLY A 253 -12.83 6.90 -21.11
N ASP A 254 -12.18 6.33 -22.11
CA ASP A 254 -11.12 6.98 -22.90
C ASP A 254 -11.61 8.13 -23.79
N ALA A 255 -12.93 8.29 -23.95
CA ALA A 255 -13.50 9.41 -24.70
C ALA A 255 -13.46 10.74 -23.94
N TYR A 256 -13.11 10.73 -22.65
CA TYR A 256 -12.97 11.93 -21.84
C TYR A 256 -11.66 12.66 -22.15
N ASP A 257 -11.76 13.87 -22.70
CA ASP A 257 -10.63 14.71 -23.12
C ASP A 257 -10.32 15.84 -22.12
N GLY A 258 -10.77 15.72 -20.88
CA GLY A 258 -10.63 16.75 -19.86
C GLY A 258 -11.78 17.77 -19.83
N ASN A 259 -12.78 17.67 -20.72
CA ASN A 259 -13.90 18.60 -20.76
C ASN A 259 -15.26 17.90 -20.89
N ILE A 260 -16.13 18.11 -19.89
CA ILE A 260 -17.51 17.63 -19.92
C ILE A 260 -18.39 18.66 -20.67
N ARG A 261 -19.02 18.22 -21.76
CA ARG A 261 -19.93 19.05 -22.55
C ARG A 261 -21.38 18.70 -22.22
N LYS A 262 -22.30 19.61 -22.57
CA LYS A 262 -23.75 19.41 -22.39
C LYS A 262 -24.27 18.14 -23.08
N LYS A 263 -23.66 17.73 -24.20
CA LYS A 263 -24.02 16.47 -24.87
C LYS A 263 -23.68 15.26 -24.00
N ASP A 264 -22.53 15.28 -23.32
CA ASP A 264 -22.03 14.16 -22.52
C ASP A 264 -22.94 13.91 -21.31
N LEU A 265 -23.40 15.00 -20.66
CA LEU A 265 -24.40 14.94 -19.58
C LEU A 265 -25.76 14.34 -20.01
N ARG A 266 -26.07 14.33 -21.32
CA ARG A 266 -27.34 13.84 -21.87
C ARG A 266 -27.22 12.47 -22.53
N THR A 267 -26.01 12.04 -22.87
CA THR A 267 -25.74 10.74 -23.49
C THR A 267 -25.93 9.64 -22.44
N PRO A 268 -26.89 8.72 -22.62
CA PRO A 268 -27.12 7.65 -21.66
C PRO A 268 -25.94 6.68 -21.62
N THR A 269 -25.45 6.40 -20.43
CA THR A 269 -24.53 5.29 -20.13
C THR A 269 -24.98 4.65 -18.81
N PRO A 270 -24.58 3.39 -18.52
CA PRO A 270 -24.89 2.76 -17.23
C PRO A 270 -24.38 3.53 -16.01
N TYR A 271 -23.41 4.44 -16.19
CA TYR A 271 -22.79 5.23 -15.12
C TYR A 271 -23.27 6.69 -15.09
N ASN A 272 -23.94 7.17 -16.14
CA ASN A 272 -24.34 8.57 -16.21
C ASN A 272 -25.54 8.85 -15.30
N THR A 273 -25.25 9.34 -14.08
CA THR A 273 -26.22 9.69 -13.03
C THR A 273 -27.07 10.92 -13.36
N TYR A 274 -26.89 11.58 -14.51
CA TYR A 274 -27.87 12.53 -15.04
C TYR A 274 -29.01 11.84 -15.79
N THR A 275 -28.79 10.61 -16.27
CA THR A 275 -29.74 9.85 -17.09
C THR A 275 -30.36 8.66 -16.34
N ILE A 276 -29.60 7.99 -15.48
CA ILE A 276 -30.08 6.88 -14.64
C ILE A 276 -30.67 7.39 -13.32
N ASN A 277 -31.45 6.54 -12.64
CA ASN A 277 -31.91 6.77 -11.27
C ASN A 277 -31.11 5.86 -10.32
N GLY A 278 -30.75 6.37 -9.14
CA GLY A 278 -29.99 5.61 -8.15
C GLY A 278 -28.48 5.61 -8.40
N LEU A 279 -27.81 4.60 -7.84
CA LEU A 279 -26.36 4.39 -7.96
C LEU A 279 -25.99 3.79 -9.33
N PRO A 280 -24.76 4.04 -9.84
CA PRO A 280 -24.20 3.31 -10.98
C PRO A 280 -23.97 1.82 -10.64
N PRO A 281 -23.68 0.94 -11.62
CA PRO A 281 -23.57 -0.50 -11.39
C PRO A 281 -22.32 -0.93 -10.59
N THR A 282 -21.26 -0.13 -10.58
CA THR A 282 -20.00 -0.40 -9.84
C THR A 282 -19.46 0.90 -9.25
N PRO A 283 -18.49 0.82 -8.32
CA PRO A 283 -17.66 1.97 -7.97
C PRO A 283 -16.98 2.58 -9.20
N ILE A 284 -16.60 3.85 -9.09
CA ILE A 284 -15.94 4.61 -10.15
C ILE A 284 -14.47 4.97 -9.85
N ALA A 285 -13.99 4.57 -8.68
CA ALA A 285 -12.63 4.74 -8.18
C ALA A 285 -12.42 3.93 -6.90
N MET A 286 -11.17 3.82 -6.45
CA MET A 286 -10.79 3.33 -5.13
C MET A 286 -11.06 4.41 -4.07
N ALA A 287 -11.80 4.06 -3.02
CA ALA A 287 -12.16 4.98 -1.95
C ALA A 287 -11.25 4.79 -0.74
N GLY A 288 -10.96 5.89 -0.03
CA GLY A 288 -10.34 5.83 1.30
C GLY A 288 -11.33 5.46 2.39
N GLU A 289 -10.81 5.14 3.58
CA GLU A 289 -11.62 4.82 4.76
C GLU A 289 -12.61 5.95 5.10
N ALA A 290 -12.17 7.21 5.03
CA ALA A 290 -13.01 8.37 5.34
C ALA A 290 -14.23 8.50 4.40
N SER A 291 -14.11 8.09 3.14
CA SER A 291 -15.23 8.09 2.19
C SER A 291 -16.19 6.93 2.42
N ILE A 292 -15.68 5.78 2.88
CA ILE A 292 -16.51 4.64 3.30
C ILE A 292 -17.30 5.01 4.56
N GLU A 293 -16.64 5.61 5.55
CA GLU A 293 -17.28 6.11 6.77
C GLU A 293 -18.35 7.14 6.44
N ALA A 294 -18.05 8.16 5.63
CA ALA A 294 -19.03 9.18 5.26
C ALA A 294 -20.25 8.62 4.50
N ALA A 295 -20.05 7.58 3.67
CA ALA A 295 -21.16 6.92 2.97
C ALA A 295 -22.15 6.21 3.92
N LEU A 296 -21.64 5.72 5.06
CA LEU A 296 -22.39 4.96 6.06
C LEU A 296 -22.83 5.80 7.28
N ASN A 297 -22.16 6.92 7.52
CA ASN A 297 -22.41 7.85 8.63
C ASN A 297 -22.43 9.30 8.11
N PRO A 298 -23.38 9.66 7.22
CA PRO A 298 -23.45 11.01 6.67
C PRO A 298 -23.92 12.04 7.71
N GLU A 299 -23.62 13.33 7.49
CA GLU A 299 -24.16 14.41 8.32
C GLU A 299 -25.69 14.38 8.29
N ASN A 300 -26.36 14.45 9.45
CA ASN A 300 -27.81 14.56 9.49
C ASN A 300 -28.27 15.94 9.02
N SER A 301 -28.59 16.06 7.74
CA SER A 301 -28.95 17.32 7.09
C SER A 301 -30.14 17.16 6.15
N ASN A 302 -30.68 18.29 5.69
CA ASN A 302 -31.72 18.33 4.64
C ASN A 302 -31.18 18.90 3.31
N TYR A 303 -29.85 18.89 3.13
CA TYR A 303 -29.26 19.41 1.89
C TYR A 303 -29.56 18.48 0.72
N LEU A 304 -29.86 19.08 -0.43
CA LEU A 304 -30.15 18.37 -1.69
C LEU A 304 -29.25 18.83 -2.84
N TYR A 305 -28.48 19.89 -2.62
CA TYR A 305 -27.63 20.48 -3.64
C TYR A 305 -26.37 21.02 -2.98
N PHE A 306 -25.27 20.98 -3.71
CA PHE A 306 -24.06 21.72 -3.40
C PHE A 306 -23.49 22.30 -4.68
N VAL A 307 -22.69 23.36 -4.55
CA VAL A 307 -21.96 23.98 -5.66
C VAL A 307 -20.67 24.58 -5.10
N ALA A 308 -19.59 24.54 -5.88
CA ALA A 308 -18.33 25.17 -5.49
C ALA A 308 -18.54 26.64 -5.08
N SER A 309 -17.87 27.07 -4.02
CA SER A 309 -17.98 28.43 -3.49
C SER A 309 -17.22 29.47 -4.33
N GLY A 310 -16.20 29.02 -5.08
CA GLY A 310 -15.22 29.88 -5.76
C GLY A 310 -14.09 30.38 -4.87
N LYS A 311 -14.08 30.03 -3.58
CA LYS A 311 -13.08 30.42 -2.56
C LYS A 311 -12.44 29.23 -1.84
N GLY A 312 -12.69 28.01 -2.33
CA GLY A 312 -12.45 26.75 -1.62
C GLY A 312 -13.74 26.22 -0.98
N GLY A 313 -13.99 24.92 -1.12
CA GLY A 313 -15.19 24.26 -0.58
C GLY A 313 -16.49 24.52 -1.34
N HIS A 314 -17.60 24.16 -0.70
CA HIS A 314 -18.93 24.12 -1.29
C HIS A 314 -19.97 24.91 -0.50
N VAL A 315 -20.95 25.45 -1.21
CA VAL A 315 -22.19 26.01 -0.64
C VAL A 315 -23.29 24.97 -0.77
N PHE A 316 -23.80 24.52 0.37
CA PHE A 316 -24.89 23.54 0.45
C PHE A 316 -26.25 24.22 0.49
N SER A 317 -27.26 23.63 -0.15
CA SER A 317 -28.59 24.22 -0.30
C SER A 317 -29.69 23.17 -0.15
N LYS A 318 -30.82 23.58 0.45
CA LYS A 318 -31.97 22.70 0.72
C LYS A 318 -32.99 22.73 -0.41
N SER A 319 -32.99 23.79 -1.22
CA SER A 319 -33.91 23.96 -2.36
C SER A 319 -33.18 24.35 -3.66
N LEU A 320 -33.85 24.09 -4.79
CA LEU A 320 -33.34 24.49 -6.10
C LEU A 320 -33.22 26.03 -6.24
N VAL A 321 -34.10 26.79 -5.58
CA VAL A 321 -34.06 28.26 -5.60
C VAL A 321 -32.80 28.78 -4.90
N GLU A 322 -32.47 28.21 -3.73
CA GLU A 322 -31.23 28.51 -3.01
C GLU A 322 -30.00 28.11 -3.83
N HIS A 323 -30.01 26.90 -4.40
CA HIS A 323 -28.92 26.41 -5.23
C HIS A 323 -28.66 27.33 -6.44
N ASN A 324 -29.71 27.73 -7.17
CA ASN A 324 -29.58 28.66 -8.30
C ASN A 324 -29.09 30.06 -7.88
N ARG A 325 -29.31 30.46 -6.63
CA ARG A 325 -28.70 31.68 -6.08
C ARG A 325 -27.22 31.49 -5.81
N ALA A 326 -26.83 30.35 -5.22
CA ALA A 326 -25.43 30.00 -4.97
C ALA A 326 -24.63 29.85 -6.28
N VAL A 327 -25.19 29.18 -7.30
CA VAL A 327 -24.58 29.07 -8.66
C VAL A 327 -24.30 30.46 -9.24
N ARG A 328 -25.26 31.39 -9.16
CA ARG A 328 -25.06 32.77 -9.63
C ARG A 328 -23.97 33.50 -8.85
N ALA A 329 -23.81 33.21 -7.55
CA ALA A 329 -22.73 33.78 -6.75
C ALA A 329 -21.36 33.22 -7.16
N TYR A 330 -21.26 31.91 -7.32
CA TYR A 330 -20.06 31.23 -7.82
C TYR A 330 -19.61 31.77 -9.18
N LEU A 331 -20.53 31.86 -10.15
CA LEU A 331 -20.21 32.40 -11.48
C LEU A 331 -19.74 33.86 -11.46
N ARG A 332 -20.20 34.66 -10.49
CA ARG A 332 -19.69 36.03 -10.30
C ARG A 332 -18.27 36.02 -9.75
N GLU A 333 -17.96 35.12 -8.82
CA GLU A 333 -16.61 35.00 -8.25
C GLU A 333 -15.60 34.52 -9.30
N LEU A 334 -15.96 33.51 -10.10
CA LEU A 334 -15.12 33.04 -11.22
C LEU A 334 -14.80 34.15 -12.23
N ARG A 335 -15.72 35.08 -12.46
CA ARG A 335 -15.51 36.21 -13.38
C ARG A 335 -14.61 37.30 -12.82
N LYS A 336 -14.44 37.38 -11.50
CA LYS A 336 -13.52 38.32 -10.85
C LYS A 336 -12.08 37.79 -10.82
N ASN A 337 -11.92 36.48 -10.79
CA ASN A 337 -10.63 35.80 -10.73
C ASN A 337 -10.06 35.46 -12.12
N LYS A 338 -10.81 35.78 -13.20
CA LYS A 338 -10.32 35.85 -14.57
C LYS A 338 -9.95 37.29 -14.88
#